data_AF-A0A947U6W6-F1
#
_entry.id   AF-A0A947U6W6-F1
#
_cell.length_a   1.000
_cell.length_b   1.000
_cell.length_c   1.000
_cell.angle_alpha   90.00
_cell.angle_beta   90.00
_cell.angle_gamma   90.00
#
_symmetry.space_group_name_H-M   'P 1'
#
loop_
_entity.id
_entity.type
_entity.pdbx_description
1 polymer ?
#
loop_
_entity_poly.entity_id
_entity_poly.type
_entity_poly.pdbx_seq_one_letter_code
_entity_poly.pdbx_strand_id
1 'polypeptide(L)'
;KPGSTGQLPSTLSALQPLTELAGSTQIPASPAVAIWDRNGQLAYFGPYSEGATCTSSNSFIEPILDALVQGRPVNASNTLAVGCFCDWQSN
;
A
#
# COMPACT_ATOMS: atom_id res chain seq x y z
N LYS A 1 5.77 -11.92 -0.68
CA LYS A 1 6.68 -11.72 0.48
C LYS A 1 7.90 -10.96 -0.01
N PRO A 2 8.56 -10.08 0.78
CA PRO A 2 9.98 -9.80 0.57
C PRO A 2 10.73 -11.14 0.44
N GLY A 3 11.24 -11.45 -0.75
CA GLY A 3 11.84 -12.76 -1.06
C GLY A 3 10.88 -13.85 -1.58
N SER A 4 9.71 -13.53 -2.16
CA SER A 4 8.98 -14.52 -2.98
C SER A 4 9.71 -14.78 -4.30
N THR A 5 9.70 -16.02 -4.78
CA THR A 5 10.31 -16.45 -6.04
C THR A 5 9.44 -16.06 -7.23
N GLY A 6 9.47 -14.78 -7.59
CA GLY A 6 8.96 -14.27 -8.86
C GLY A 6 10.11 -13.63 -9.64
N GLN A 7 10.23 -13.93 -10.94
CA GLN A 7 11.16 -13.20 -11.78
C GLN A 7 10.57 -11.83 -12.10
N LEU A 8 11.28 -10.77 -11.71
CA LEU A 8 10.95 -9.42 -12.13
C LEU A 8 11.05 -9.31 -13.66
N PRO A 9 10.15 -8.54 -14.32
CA PRO A 9 10.33 -8.15 -15.71
C PRO A 9 11.71 -7.57 -15.95
N SER A 10 12.28 -7.77 -17.14
CA SER A 10 13.65 -7.35 -17.48
C SER A 10 13.91 -5.86 -17.24
N THR A 11 12.89 -5.02 -17.40
CA THR A 11 12.92 -3.58 -17.10
C THR A 11 13.17 -3.25 -15.62
N LEU A 12 12.89 -4.19 -14.71
CA LEU A 12 13.03 -4.04 -13.27
C LEU A 12 14.23 -4.84 -12.70
N SER A 13 15.06 -5.41 -13.58
CA SER A 13 16.22 -6.23 -13.19
C SER A 13 17.29 -5.49 -12.39
N ALA A 14 17.36 -4.16 -12.50
CA ALA A 14 18.29 -3.32 -11.76
C ALA A 14 17.82 -2.99 -10.32
N LEU A 15 16.59 -3.35 -9.94
CA LEU A 15 16.09 -3.10 -8.60
C LEU A 15 16.81 -3.98 -7.59
N GLN A 16 17.43 -3.35 -6.59
CA GLN A 16 18.04 -4.05 -5.47
C GLN A 16 16.95 -4.41 -4.44
N PRO A 17 16.77 -5.70 -4.10
CA PRO A 17 15.85 -6.09 -3.05
C PRO A 17 16.31 -5.51 -1.71
N LEU A 18 15.37 -4.93 -0.95
CA LEU A 18 15.61 -4.63 0.45
C LEU A 18 15.53 -5.95 1.24
N THR A 19 16.54 -6.21 2.07
CA THR A 19 16.58 -7.41 2.94
C THR A 19 15.37 -7.45 3.86
N GLU A 20 15.00 -6.30 4.43
CA GLU A 20 13.83 -6.13 5.28
C GLU A 20 13.42 -4.67 5.25
N LEU A 21 12.11 -4.42 5.38
CA LEU A 21 11.58 -3.09 5.70
C LEU A 21 11.17 -3.09 7.17
N ALA A 22 11.82 -2.27 8.00
CA ALA A 22 11.52 -2.20 9.42
C ALA A 22 10.02 -1.94 9.66
N GLY A 23 9.39 -2.74 10.53
CA GLY A 23 7.96 -2.66 10.82
C GLY A 23 7.04 -3.36 9.80
N SER A 24 7.57 -3.88 8.69
CA SER A 24 6.74 -4.56 7.67
C SER A 24 6.03 -5.83 8.18
N THR A 25 6.59 -6.48 9.21
CA THR A 25 5.99 -7.64 9.88
C THR A 25 4.75 -7.30 10.69
N GLN A 26 4.52 -6.02 11.00
CA GLN A 26 3.37 -5.52 11.75
C GLN A 26 2.21 -5.11 10.84
N ILE A 27 2.38 -5.18 9.51
CA ILE A 27 1.33 -4.84 8.55
C ILE A 27 0.27 -5.94 8.62
N PRO A 28 -0.96 -5.63 9.08
CA PRO A 28 -1.97 -6.62 9.42
C PRO A 28 -2.57 -7.33 8.21
N ALA A 29 -2.38 -6.79 7.00
CA ALA A 29 -3.04 -7.25 5.79
C ALA A 29 -2.33 -6.76 4.52
N SER A 30 -2.44 -7.51 3.42
CA SER A 30 -2.00 -7.08 2.09
C SER A 30 -3.14 -7.21 1.06
N PRO A 31 -3.17 -6.38 -0.02
CA PRO A 31 -2.27 -5.27 -0.31
C PRO A 31 -2.59 -4.01 0.52
N ALA A 32 -1.54 -3.38 1.07
CA ALA A 32 -1.62 -2.15 1.85
C ALA A 32 -0.74 -1.05 1.23
N VAL A 33 -1.13 0.21 1.39
CA VAL A 33 -0.47 1.39 0.84
C VAL A 33 -0.24 2.42 1.94
N ALA A 34 0.94 3.03 1.93
CA ALA A 34 1.27 4.23 2.70
C ALA A 34 1.51 5.39 1.74
N ILE A 35 0.93 6.56 2.03
CA ILE A 35 1.07 7.77 1.22
C ILE A 35 1.62 8.88 2.12
N TRP A 36 2.71 9.50 1.69
CA TRP A 36 3.27 10.69 2.31
C TRP A 36 2.98 11.91 1.44
N ASP A 37 2.65 13.03 2.07
CA ASP A 37 2.50 14.31 1.39
C ASP A 37 3.88 14.90 1.00
N ARG A 38 3.86 16.06 0.33
CA ARG A 38 5.08 16.76 -0.11
C ARG A 38 5.98 17.23 1.03
N ASN A 39 5.45 17.31 2.26
CA ASN A 39 6.18 17.70 3.45
C ASN A 39 6.75 16.48 4.19
N GLY A 40 6.54 15.27 3.66
CA GLY A 40 6.93 14.02 4.32
C GLY A 40 6.00 13.61 5.45
N GLN A 41 4.81 14.19 5.57
CA GLN A 41 3.81 13.81 6.56
C GLN A 41 3.00 12.62 6.04
N LEU A 42 2.74 11.64 6.90
CA LEU A 42 1.91 10.50 6.56
C LEU A 42 0.45 10.96 6.36
N ALA A 43 -0.02 10.91 5.12
CA ALA A 43 -1.38 11.31 4.74
C ALA A 43 -2.38 10.15 4.79
N TYR A 44 -1.90 8.92 4.55
CA TYR A 44 -2.71 7.71 4.56
C TYR A 44 -1.87 6.46 4.84
N PHE A 45 -2.42 5.54 5.62
CA PHE A 45 -1.98 4.15 5.70
C PHE A 45 -3.20 3.24 5.78
N GLY A 46 -3.28 2.24 4.90
CA GLY A 46 -4.44 1.36 4.86
C GLY A 46 -4.53 0.48 3.61
N PRO A 47 -5.68 -0.17 3.39
CA PRO A 47 -5.93 -1.01 2.22
C PRO A 47 -5.94 -0.20 0.92
N TYR A 48 -5.51 -0.82 -0.18
CA TYR A 48 -5.60 -0.17 -1.50
C TYR A 48 -7.07 0.12 -1.91
N SER A 49 -7.95 -0.87 -1.77
CA SER A 49 -9.33 -0.83 -2.27
C SER A 49 -10.29 -1.60 -1.35
N GLU A 50 -11.60 -1.40 -1.54
CA GLU A 50 -12.65 -2.17 -0.88
C GLU A 50 -13.08 -3.40 -1.69
N GLY A 51 -13.40 -4.51 -1.02
CA GLY A 51 -13.99 -5.69 -1.66
C GLY A 51 -12.98 -6.73 -2.16
N ALA A 52 -13.49 -7.78 -2.81
CA ALA A 52 -12.71 -8.99 -3.15
C ALA A 52 -11.71 -8.80 -4.30
N THR A 53 -11.81 -7.70 -5.06
CA THR A 53 -10.95 -7.42 -6.21
C THR A 53 -10.32 -6.05 -6.07
N CYS A 54 -9.06 -5.92 -6.47
CA CYS A 54 -8.35 -4.64 -6.48
C CYS A 54 -8.56 -3.96 -7.83
N THR A 55 -9.31 -2.85 -7.86
CA THR A 55 -9.53 -2.05 -9.08
C THR A 55 -9.44 -0.55 -8.75
N SER A 56 -9.30 0.30 -9.76
CA SER A 56 -9.38 1.75 -9.55
C SER A 56 -10.79 2.21 -9.16
N SER A 57 -11.83 1.52 -9.62
CA SER A 57 -13.23 1.87 -9.35
C SER A 57 -13.67 1.68 -7.89
N ASN A 58 -12.95 0.87 -7.11
CA ASN A 58 -13.22 0.63 -5.68
C ASN A 58 -12.05 1.04 -4.80
N SER A 59 -11.20 1.94 -5.29
CA SER A 59 -10.00 2.36 -4.58
C SER A 59 -10.29 3.37 -3.46
N PHE A 60 -9.64 3.18 -2.31
CA PHE A 60 -9.62 4.16 -1.23
C PHE A 60 -8.59 5.27 -1.46
N ILE A 61 -7.56 5.02 -2.29
CA ILE A 61 -6.42 5.93 -2.42
C ILE A 61 -6.63 7.02 -3.47
N GLU A 62 -7.50 6.81 -4.45
CA GLU A 62 -7.69 7.72 -5.59
C GLU A 62 -8.14 9.12 -5.11
N PRO A 63 -9.17 9.24 -4.23
CA PRO A 63 -9.57 10.54 -3.68
C PRO A 63 -8.46 11.23 -2.85
N ILE A 64 -7.59 10.44 -2.21
CA ILE A 64 -6.47 10.94 -1.40
C ILE A 64 -5.41 11.53 -2.32
N LEU A 65 -5.04 10.82 -3.38
CA LEU A 65 -4.08 11.28 -4.38
C LEU A 65 -4.58 12.57 -5.05
N ASP A 66 -5.85 12.63 -5.46
CA ASP A 66 -6.44 13.82 -6.06
C ASP A 66 -6.38 15.04 -5.12
N ALA A 67 -6.68 14.85 -3.84
CA ALA A 67 -6.58 15.91 -2.85
C ALA A 67 -5.14 16.41 -2.67
N LEU A 68 -4.16 15.50 -2.54
CA LEU A 68 -2.75 15.86 -2.39
C LEU A 68 -2.17 16.53 -3.63
N VAL A 69 -2.55 16.09 -4.84
CA VAL A 69 -2.16 16.72 -6.11
C VAL A 69 -2.68 18.16 -6.19
N GLN A 70 -3.89 18.41 -5.70
CA GLN A 70 -4.49 19.75 -5.61
C GLN A 70 -3.94 20.59 -4.45
N GLY A 71 -2.96 20.08 -3.68
CA GLY A 71 -2.38 20.78 -2.53
C GLY A 71 -3.32 20.85 -1.31
N ARG A 72 -4.39 20.05 -1.30
CA ARG A 72 -5.30 19.96 -0.15
C ARG A 72 -4.68 18.99 0.88
N PRO A 73 -4.56 19.40 2.16
CA PRO A 73 -4.07 18.50 3.19
C PRO A 73 -5.05 17.34 3.38
N VAL A 74 -4.52 16.14 3.52
CA VAL A 74 -5.29 14.95 3.87
C VAL A 74 -4.75 14.41 5.19
N ASN A 75 -5.65 14.22 6.14
CA ASN A 75 -5.38 13.47 7.35
C ASN A 75 -6.47 12.41 7.47
N ALA A 76 -6.33 11.36 6.66
CA ALA A 76 -7.25 10.25 6.67
C ALA A 76 -6.89 9.34 7.85
N SER A 77 -7.61 9.50 8.97
CA SER A 77 -7.57 8.55 10.08
C SER A 77 -7.97 7.18 9.56
N ASN A 78 -6.98 6.29 9.42
CA ASN A 78 -7.05 4.87 9.04
C ASN A 78 -8.44 4.39 8.65
N THR A 79 -8.70 4.26 7.34
CA THR A 79 -9.93 3.63 6.87
C THR A 79 -9.88 2.15 7.25
N LEU A 80 -10.60 1.78 8.30
CA LEU A 80 -10.84 0.38 8.64
C LEU A 80 -11.76 -0.20 7.56
N ALA A 81 -11.19 -0.86 6.56
CA ALA A 81 -11.96 -1.74 5.71
C ALA A 81 -11.99 -3.13 6.34
N VAL A 82 -13.18 -3.72 6.45
CA VAL A 82 -13.32 -5.14 6.78
C VAL A 82 -13.23 -5.90 5.47
N GLY A 83 -12.19 -6.70 5.32
CA GLY A 83 -11.98 -7.54 4.15
C GLY A 83 -11.36 -8.86 4.55
N CYS A 84 -11.59 -9.91 3.76
CA CYS A 84 -10.79 -11.12 3.82
C CYS A 84 -9.44 -10.82 3.18
N PHE A 85 -8.56 -10.21 3.95
CA PHE A 85 -7.19 -10.00 3.51
C PHE A 85 -6.47 -11.34 3.54
N CYS A 86 -5.61 -11.57 2.56
CA CYS A 86 -4.71 -12.70 2.63
C CYS A 86 -3.80 -12.48 3.83
N ASP A 87 -3.85 -13.39 4.80
CA ASP A 87 -2.75 -13.56 5.73
C ASP A 87 -1.47 -13.69 4.90
N TRP A 88 -0.40 -13.11 5.42
CA TRP A 88 0.91 -13.45 4.91
C TRP A 88 1.05 -14.96 4.98
N GLN A 89 1.29 -15.62 3.84
CA GLN A 89 1.47 -17.08 3.82
C GLN A 89 2.51 -17.46 4.88
N SER A 90 2.04 -18.12 5.93
CA SER A 90 2.88 -18.78 6.92
C SER A 90 3.61 -19.89 6.18
N ASN A 91 4.94 -19.92 6.29
CA ASN A 91 5.70 -21.11 5.90
C ASN A 91 5.28 -22.30 6.75
#